data_AF-A0A6G4V668-F1
#
_entry.id   AF-A0A6G4V668-F1
#
_cell.length_a   1.000
_cell.length_b   1.000
_cell.length_c   1.000
_cell.angle_alpha   90.00
_cell.angle_beta   90.00
_cell.angle_gamma   90.00
#
_symmetry.space_group_name_H-M   'P 1'
#
loop_
_entity.id
_entity.type
_entity.pdbx_description
1 polymer ?
#
loop_
_entity_poly.entity_id
_entity_poly.type
_entity_poly.pdbx_seq_one_letter_code
_entity_poly.pdbx_strand_id
1 'polypeptide(L)'
;MPAHQRPGLGDATRGRILFGGDYNPEQWPEETWHEDVRLMKDAGVNSVTLGVFSWAKLEPRPGAREFGWLDRLMDLMHENGIGVVLATPTSSPPPWMGRL
;
A
#
# COMPACT_ATOMS: atom_id res chain seq x y z
N MET A 1 -27.89 -9.63 -16.90
CA MET A 1 -26.76 -8.91 -16.25
C MET A 1 -25.62 -8.88 -17.25
N PRO A 2 -25.08 -7.72 -17.66
CA PRO A 2 -23.93 -7.70 -18.55
C PRO A 2 -22.74 -8.32 -17.80
N ALA A 3 -22.01 -9.20 -18.48
CA ALA A 3 -20.80 -9.80 -17.92
C ALA A 3 -19.79 -8.68 -17.63
N HIS A 4 -19.48 -8.46 -16.34
CA HIS A 4 -18.39 -7.55 -15.97
C HIS A 4 -17.10 -8.12 -16.54
N GLN A 5 -16.48 -7.38 -17.46
CA GLN A 5 -15.17 -7.70 -17.97
C GLN A 5 -14.19 -7.70 -16.79
N ARG A 6 -13.50 -8.82 -16.57
CA ARG A 6 -12.48 -8.90 -15.52
C ARG A 6 -11.33 -7.94 -15.86
N PRO A 7 -10.83 -7.16 -14.88
CA PRO A 7 -9.67 -6.32 -15.10
C PRO A 7 -8.49 -7.18 -15.59
N GLY A 8 -7.82 -6.70 -16.63
CA GLY A 8 -6.64 -7.29 -17.22
C GLY A 8 -5.36 -6.60 -16.75
N LEU A 9 -4.22 -7.10 -17.23
CA LEU A 9 -2.91 -6.52 -16.90
C LEU A 9 -2.81 -5.05 -17.33
N GLY A 10 -3.41 -4.68 -18.47
CA GLY A 10 -3.44 -3.30 -18.95
C GLY A 10 -4.14 -2.32 -18.00
N ASP A 11 -5.17 -2.78 -17.27
CA ASP A 11 -5.85 -1.96 -16.26
C ASP A 11 -4.95 -1.73 -15.04
N ALA A 12 -4.23 -2.78 -14.61
CA ALA A 12 -3.30 -2.70 -13.50
C ALA A 12 -2.07 -1.83 -13.81
N THR A 13 -1.54 -1.91 -15.03
CA THR A 13 -0.31 -1.20 -15.42
C THR A 13 -0.55 0.15 -16.07
N ARG A 14 -1.80 0.44 -16.48
CA ARG A 14 -2.18 1.59 -17.31
C ARG A 14 -1.32 1.70 -18.58
N GLY A 15 -0.94 0.55 -19.14
CA GLY A 15 -0.10 0.46 -20.35
C GLY A 15 1.36 0.87 -20.16
N ARG A 16 1.86 0.95 -18.92
CA ARG A 16 3.24 1.34 -18.60
C ARG A 16 4.02 0.17 -17.97
N ILE A 17 5.35 0.24 -18.00
CA ILE A 17 6.18 -0.62 -17.14
C ILE A 17 6.01 -0.12 -15.70
N LEU A 18 5.70 -1.02 -14.77
CA LEU A 18 5.64 -0.69 -13.35
C LEU A 18 7.06 -0.48 -12.81
N PHE A 19 7.28 0.65 -12.15
CA PHE A 19 8.57 1.06 -11.61
C PHE A 19 8.39 1.65 -10.22
N GLY A 20 9.16 1.13 -9.26
CA GLY A 20 9.19 1.53 -7.87
C GLY A 20 9.72 0.40 -7.00
N GLY A 21 9.13 0.22 -5.82
CA GLY A 21 9.55 -0.82 -4.88
C GLY A 21 8.70 -0.86 -3.62
N ASP A 22 9.18 -1.60 -2.63
CA ASP A 22 8.54 -1.71 -1.31
C ASP A 22 8.59 -0.36 -0.61
N TYR A 23 7.41 0.12 -0.21
CA TYR A 23 7.25 1.34 0.56
C TYR A 23 6.66 0.99 1.93
N ASN A 24 7.38 1.34 2.98
CA ASN A 24 7.03 1.05 4.39
C ASN A 24 6.76 2.35 5.16
N PRO A 25 5.70 3.11 4.78
CA PRO A 25 5.35 4.40 5.38
C PRO A 25 5.04 4.29 6.86
N GLU A 26 4.64 3.11 7.33
CA GLU A 26 4.33 2.88 8.73
C GLU A 26 5.54 2.97 9.66
N GLN A 27 6.74 2.92 9.11
CA GLN A 27 8.02 3.01 9.82
C GLN A 27 8.51 4.46 9.96
N TRP A 28 7.81 5.42 9.34
CA TRP A 28 8.16 6.83 9.33
C TRP A 28 6.99 7.70 9.82
N PRO A 29 7.25 8.92 10.33
CA PRO A 29 6.20 9.88 10.63
C PRO A 29 5.37 10.23 9.38
N GLU A 30 4.08 10.53 9.57
CA GLU A 30 3.13 10.77 8.48
C GLU A 30 3.48 12.01 7.64
N GLU A 31 4.12 13.01 8.26
CA GLU A 31 4.64 14.20 7.57
C GLU A 31 5.69 13.89 6.49
N THR A 32 6.36 12.74 6.58
CA THR A 32 7.38 12.32 5.60
C THR A 32 6.75 11.90 4.26
N TRP A 33 5.50 11.41 4.28
CA TRP A 33 4.88 10.77 3.11
C TRP A 33 4.74 11.72 1.92
N HIS A 34 4.49 13.01 2.17
CA HIS A 34 4.38 14.00 1.10
C HIS A 34 5.72 14.23 0.38
N GLU A 35 6.82 14.23 1.13
CA GLU A 35 8.15 14.36 0.54
C GLU A 35 8.56 13.09 -0.21
N ASP A 36 8.23 11.92 0.33
CA ASP A 36 8.42 10.64 -0.37
C ASP A 36 7.70 10.65 -1.73
N VAL A 37 6.44 11.07 -1.77
CA VAL A 37 5.66 11.15 -3.01
C VAL A 37 6.25 12.17 -3.99
N ARG A 38 6.73 13.32 -3.49
CA ARG A 38 7.42 14.31 -4.32
C ARG A 38 8.66 13.71 -4.98
N LEU A 39 9.50 13.02 -4.20
CA LEU A 39 10.71 12.37 -4.68
C LEU A 39 10.42 11.17 -5.61
N MET A 40 9.37 10.40 -5.33
CA MET A 40 8.89 9.33 -6.22
C MET A 40 8.53 9.89 -7.60
N LYS A 41 7.82 11.01 -7.66
CA LYS A 41 7.46 11.67 -8.93
C LYS A 41 8.70 12.17 -9.67
N ASP A 42 9.65 12.80 -8.96
CA ASP A 42 10.92 13.26 -9.55
C ASP A 42 11.74 12.08 -10.12
N ALA A 43 11.71 10.92 -9.45
CA ALA A 43 12.39 9.70 -9.89
C ALA A 43 11.62 8.91 -10.97
N GLY A 44 10.38 9.29 -11.29
CA GLY A 44 9.53 8.57 -12.24
C GLY A 44 8.91 7.27 -11.70
N VAL A 45 8.90 7.07 -10.38
CA VAL A 45 8.18 5.96 -9.73
C VAL A 45 6.69 6.07 -10.04
N ASN A 46 6.09 4.96 -10.44
CA ASN A 46 4.68 4.90 -10.85
C ASN A 46 3.89 3.80 -10.13
N SER A 47 4.53 3.00 -9.27
CA SER A 47 3.88 2.03 -8.40
C SER A 47 4.71 1.73 -7.15
N VAL A 48 4.05 1.41 -6.03
CA VAL A 48 4.70 0.93 -4.80
C VAL A 48 4.09 -0.38 -4.31
N THR A 49 4.89 -1.23 -3.68
CA THR A 49 4.39 -2.40 -2.93
C THR A 49 4.15 -1.97 -1.49
N LEU A 50 2.93 -2.17 -1.00
CA LEU A 50 2.51 -1.62 0.28
C LEU A 50 1.95 -2.71 1.20
N GLY A 51 2.25 -2.59 2.49
CA GLY A 51 1.55 -3.36 3.51
C GLY A 51 2.17 -4.72 3.82
N VAL A 52 3.32 -5.07 3.25
CA VAL A 52 3.88 -6.45 3.30
C VAL A 52 4.02 -6.97 4.73
N PHE A 53 4.45 -6.10 5.65
CA PHE A 53 4.72 -6.45 7.05
C PHE A 53 3.80 -5.72 8.04
N SER A 54 2.72 -5.11 7.56
CA SER A 54 1.95 -4.14 8.36
C SER A 54 0.85 -4.77 9.22
N TRP A 55 0.79 -6.10 9.37
CA TRP A 55 -0.26 -6.77 10.17
C TRP A 55 -0.36 -6.19 11.58
N ALA A 56 0.75 -6.04 12.29
CA ALA A 56 0.74 -5.51 13.65
C ALA A 56 0.19 -4.09 13.76
N LYS A 57 0.28 -3.27 12.70
CA LYS A 57 -0.31 -1.94 12.68
C LYS A 57 -1.80 -1.98 12.30
N LEU A 58 -2.21 -2.91 11.45
CA LEU A 58 -3.61 -3.06 11.01
C LEU A 58 -4.48 -3.80 12.04
N GLU A 59 -3.91 -4.73 12.79
CA GLU A 59 -4.55 -5.47 13.89
C GLU A 59 -3.62 -5.45 15.13
N PRO A 60 -3.59 -4.35 15.88
CA PRO A 60 -2.69 -4.19 17.02
C PRO A 60 -3.02 -5.10 18.21
N ARG A 61 -4.26 -5.59 18.27
CA ARG A 61 -4.75 -6.58 19.23
C ARG A 61 -5.79 -7.49 18.56
N PRO A 62 -6.03 -8.72 19.05
CA PRO A 62 -6.98 -9.64 18.45
C PRO A 62 -8.34 -8.98 18.16
N GLY A 63 -8.78 -9.06 16.90
CA GLY A 63 -10.07 -8.53 16.46
C GLY A 63 -10.14 -7.02 16.23
N ALA A 64 -9.11 -6.24 16.59
CA ALA A 64 -9.04 -4.81 16.25
C ALA A 64 -8.71 -4.61 14.77
N ARG A 65 -9.19 -3.52 14.18
CA ARG A 65 -8.93 -3.16 12.78
C ARG A 65 -8.68 -1.67 12.67
N GLU A 66 -7.45 -1.29 12.33
CA GLU A 66 -7.00 0.10 12.23
C GLU A 66 -6.52 0.43 10.80
N PHE A 67 -7.48 0.70 9.91
CA PHE A 67 -7.21 0.97 8.49
C PHE A 67 -7.01 2.45 8.15
N GLY A 68 -7.36 3.37 9.04
CA GLY A 68 -7.44 4.79 8.67
C GLY A 68 -6.13 5.41 8.16
N TRP A 69 -4.96 4.91 8.58
CA TRP A 69 -3.68 5.35 8.03
C TRP A 69 -3.43 4.82 6.62
N LEU A 70 -3.87 3.58 6.36
CA LEU A 70 -3.75 2.94 5.05
C LEU A 70 -4.66 3.66 4.05
N ASP A 71 -5.88 4.00 4.45
CA ASP A 71 -6.83 4.76 3.62
C ASP A 71 -6.23 6.10 3.18
N ARG A 72 -5.73 6.90 4.12
CA ARG A 72 -5.10 8.20 3.81
C ARG A 72 -3.91 8.07 2.86
N LEU A 73 -3.10 7.03 3.04
CA LEU A 73 -1.97 6.79 2.17
C LEU A 73 -2.41 6.36 0.76
N MET A 74 -3.40 5.46 0.67
CA MET A 74 -3.96 5.02 -0.62
C MET A 74 -4.51 6.21 -1.41
N ASP A 75 -5.20 7.13 -0.74
CA ASP A 75 -5.69 8.38 -1.34
C ASP A 75 -4.52 9.24 -1.83
N LEU A 76 -3.49 9.46 -0.99
CA LEU A 76 -2.30 10.22 -1.36
C LEU A 76 -1.58 9.65 -2.60
N MET A 77 -1.43 8.32 -2.68
CA MET A 77 -0.84 7.65 -3.84
C MET A 77 -1.72 7.82 -5.09
N HIS A 78 -3.03 7.64 -4.93
CA HIS A 78 -3.99 7.77 -6.01
C HIS A 78 -4.01 9.18 -6.60
N GLU A 79 -4.09 10.21 -5.76
CA GLU A 79 -4.06 11.63 -6.14
C GLU A 79 -2.79 11.99 -6.92
N ASN A 80 -1.68 11.29 -6.65
CA ASN A 80 -0.41 11.51 -7.32
C ASN A 80 -0.14 10.56 -8.50
N GLY A 81 -1.13 9.73 -8.87
CA GLY A 81 -1.03 8.83 -10.03
C GLY A 81 -0.06 7.67 -9.83
N ILE A 82 0.27 7.34 -8.58
CA ILE A 82 1.13 6.22 -8.18
C ILE A 82 0.21 5.02 -7.89
N GLY A 83 0.44 3.91 -8.59
CA GLY A 83 -0.29 2.66 -8.35
C GLY A 83 0.15 1.98 -7.05
N VAL A 84 -0.71 1.12 -6.50
CA VAL A 84 -0.37 0.34 -5.30
C VAL A 84 -0.53 -1.15 -5.58
N VAL A 85 0.55 -1.89 -5.35
CA VAL A 85 0.54 -3.35 -5.26
C VAL A 85 0.31 -3.71 -3.79
N LEU A 86 -0.96 -3.91 -3.43
CA LEU A 86 -1.38 -4.13 -2.05
C LEU A 86 -1.11 -5.58 -1.61
N ALA A 87 -0.33 -5.74 -0.54
CA ALA A 87 -0.07 -7.04 0.06
C ALA A 87 -1.27 -7.56 0.88
N THR A 88 -1.20 -8.82 1.32
CA THR A 88 -2.15 -9.46 2.27
C THR A 88 -1.80 -9.25 3.74
N PRO A 89 -0.96 -8.26 4.05
CA PRO A 89 -0.10 -8.13 5.26
C PRO A 89 0.44 -9.35 6.01
N THR A 90 0.34 -10.59 5.50
CA THR A 90 0.55 -11.79 6.32
C THR A 90 2.00 -12.25 6.47
N SER A 91 2.99 -11.49 5.98
CA SER A 91 4.39 -11.94 5.98
C SER A 91 5.06 -11.92 7.37
N SER A 92 4.55 -11.12 8.30
CA SER A 92 5.04 -11.05 9.68
C SER A 92 3.87 -10.91 10.66
N PRO A 93 3.58 -11.93 11.49
CA PRO A 93 2.47 -11.89 12.42
C PRO A 93 2.74 -10.94 13.59
N PRO A 94 1.69 -10.36 14.20
CA PRO A 94 1.84 -9.47 15.35
C PRO A 94 2.29 -10.23 16.62
N PRO A 95 2.95 -9.55 17.57
CA PRO A 95 3.45 -10.18 18.80
C PRO A 95 2.39 -10.88 19.64
N TRP A 96 1.12 -10.44 19.58
CA TRP A 96 0.04 -11.07 20.34
C TRP A 96 -0.32 -12.46 19.81
N MET A 97 -0.07 -12.76 18.53
CA MET A 97 -0.42 -14.05 17.92
C MET A 97 0.45 -15.19 18.44
N GLY A 98 1.72 -14.94 18.73
CA GLY A 98 2.62 -15.94 19.31
C GLY A 98 2.36 -16.26 20.79
N ARG A 99 1.37 -15.61 21.41
CA ARG A 99 0.96 -15.83 22.81
C ARG A 99 -0.41 -16.53 22.93
N LEU A 100 -1.03 -16.90 21.79
CA LEU A 100 -2.29 -17.64 21.74
C LEU A 100 -2.07 -19.14 21.95
#